data_AF-A0A7Y5R4J5-F1
#
_entry.id   AF-A0A7Y5R4J5-F1
#
_cell.length_a   1.000
_cell.length_b   1.000
_cell.length_c   1.000
_cell.angle_alpha   90.00
_cell.angle_beta   90.00
_cell.angle_gamma   90.00
#
_symmetry.space_group_name_H-M   'P 1'
#
loop_
_entity.id
_entity.type
_entity.pdbx_description
1 polymer ?
#
loop_
_entity_poly.entity_id
_entity_poly.type
_entity_poly.pdbx_seq_one_letter_code
_entity_poly.pdbx_strand_id
1 'polypeptide(L)'
;MYFFAYIYMCCYLAVYFYFQLTNTPLPGFLSYLNAAVSWGFILWGGYESGKIIVDCVATNAKGQMTQANMLSGILLAILVYLPTLLISLLMLLGGFKN
;
A
#
# COMPACT_ATOMS: atom_id res chain seq x y z
N MET A 1 4.27 0.03 7.82
CA MET A 1 3.84 -0.13 6.41
C MET A 1 4.58 0.78 5.45
N TYR A 2 4.51 2.10 5.62
CA TYR A 2 5.08 3.05 4.65
C TYR A 2 6.56 2.88 4.37
N PHE A 3 7.36 2.66 5.41
CA PHE A 3 8.80 2.49 5.25
C PHE A 3 9.16 1.26 4.41
N PHE A 4 8.46 0.14 4.62
CA PHE A 4 8.67 -1.08 3.82
C PHE A 4 8.16 -0.94 2.38
N ALA A 5 6.99 -0.32 2.17
CA ALA A 5 6.48 -0.04 0.84
C ALA A 5 7.41 0.92 0.07
N TYR A 6 7.98 1.91 0.76
CA TYR A 6 8.93 2.87 0.20
C TYR A 6 10.26 2.20 -0.17
N ILE A 7 10.86 1.42 0.74
CA ILE A 7 12.09 0.65 0.44
C ILE A 7 11.86 -0.26 -0.75
N TYR A 8 10.74 -0.99 -0.76
CA TYR A 8 10.40 -1.88 -1.87
C TYR A 8 10.31 -1.13 -3.20
N MET A 9 9.63 0.03 -3.22
CA MET A 9 9.55 0.90 -4.40
C MET A 9 10.94 1.37 -4.85
N CYS A 10 11.79 1.84 -3.94
CA CYS A 10 13.14 2.29 -4.26
C CYS A 10 14.02 1.17 -4.82
N CYS A 11 13.98 -0.02 -4.21
CA CYS A 11 14.71 -1.19 -4.69
C CYS A 11 14.22 -1.63 -6.07
N TYR A 12 12.90 -1.66 -6.29
CA TYR A 12 12.33 -2.08 -7.56
C TYR A 12 12.67 -1.09 -8.70
N LEU A 13 12.61 0.22 -8.42
CA LEU A 13 13.06 1.25 -9.36
C LEU A 13 14.57 1.14 -9.66
N ALA A 14 15.41 0.91 -8.66
CA ALA A 14 16.85 0.75 -8.86
C ALA A 14 17.16 -0.46 -9.77
N VAL A 15 16.48 -1.60 -9.56
CA VAL A 15 16.60 -2.78 -10.42
C VAL A 15 16.12 -2.44 -11.83
N TYR A 16 14.95 -1.81 -11.98
CA TYR A 16 14.43 -1.40 -13.29
C TYR A 16 15.40 -0.50 -14.07
N PHE A 17 15.93 0.54 -13.42
CA PHE A 17 16.91 1.45 -14.04
C PHE A 17 18.22 0.74 -14.40
N TYR A 18 18.67 -0.24 -13.60
CA TYR A 18 19.85 -1.04 -13.91
C TYR A 18 19.68 -1.84 -15.21
N PHE A 19 18.54 -2.51 -15.40
CA PHE A 19 18.25 -3.28 -16.62
C PHE A 19 18.08 -2.38 -17.85
N GLN A 20 17.46 -1.20 -17.67
CA GLN A 20 17.40 -0.16 -18.71
C GLN A 20 18.79 0.35 -19.11
N LEU A 21 19.65 0.67 -18.14
CA LEU A 21 21.00 1.18 -18.40
C LEU A 21 21.88 0.17 -19.12
N THR A 22 21.70 -1.12 -18.83
CA THR A 22 22.45 -2.22 -19.42
C THR A 22 21.85 -2.74 -20.73
N ASN A 23 20.76 -2.14 -21.24
CA ASN A 23 20.00 -2.58 -22.42
C ASN A 23 19.63 -4.07 -22.38
N THR A 24 19.40 -4.61 -21.18
CA THR A 24 19.00 -6.01 -21.00
C THR A 24 17.50 -6.09 -20.74
N PRO A 25 16.78 -7.07 -21.31
CA PRO A 25 15.35 -7.22 -21.07
C PRO A 25 15.11 -7.56 -19.60
N LEU A 26 14.13 -6.88 -19.00
CA LEU A 26 13.74 -7.14 -17.61
C LEU A 26 13.21 -8.59 -17.50
N PRO A 27 13.75 -9.41 -16.59
CA PRO A 27 13.24 -10.75 -16.36
C PRO A 27 11.74 -10.73 -16.03
N GLY A 28 10.93 -11.49 -16.76
CA GLY A 28 9.48 -11.52 -16.53
C GLY A 28 9.06 -11.91 -15.10
N PHE A 29 9.91 -12.65 -14.38
CA PHE A 29 9.72 -12.96 -12.96
C PHE A 29 9.63 -11.72 -12.06
N LEU A 30 10.35 -10.63 -12.39
CA LEU A 30 10.29 -9.38 -11.62
C LEU A 30 8.91 -8.75 -11.66
N SER A 31 8.23 -8.80 -12.81
CA SER A 31 6.85 -8.31 -12.94
C SER A 31 5.88 -9.13 -12.09
N TYR A 32 6.05 -10.46 -12.03
CA TYR A 32 5.24 -11.31 -11.15
C TYR A 32 5.50 -11.03 -9.67
N LEU A 33 6.76 -10.89 -9.27
CA LEU A 33 7.14 -10.55 -7.91
C LEU A 33 6.56 -9.18 -7.50
N ASN A 34 6.61 -8.21 -8.41
CA ASN A 34 6.01 -6.90 -8.19
C ASN A 34 4.51 -6.94 -8.01
N ALA A 35 3.80 -7.70 -8.85
CA ALA A 35 2.38 -7.88 -8.69
C ALA A 35 2.06 -8.53 -7.33
N ALA A 36 2.74 -9.63 -6.99
CA ALA A 36 2.51 -10.36 -5.74
C ALA A 36 2.75 -9.48 -4.51
N VAL A 37 3.87 -8.75 -4.48
CA VAL A 37 4.23 -7.88 -3.35
C VAL A 37 3.29 -6.68 -3.25
N SER A 38 2.91 -6.06 -4.38
CA SER A 38 1.96 -4.94 -4.40
C SER A 38 0.58 -5.36 -3.90
N TRP A 39 0.09 -6.53 -4.31
CA TRP A 39 -1.15 -7.10 -3.77
C TRP A 39 -1.05 -7.41 -2.27
N GLY A 40 0.10 -7.90 -1.81
CA GLY A 40 0.37 -8.12 -0.39
C GLY A 40 0.29 -6.82 0.42
N PHE A 41 0.87 -5.72 -0.08
CA PHE A 41 0.79 -4.41 0.57
C PHE A 41 -0.63 -3.85 0.59
N ILE A 42 -1.41 -4.04 -0.48
CA ILE A 42 -2.83 -3.64 -0.55
C ILE A 42 -3.65 -4.41 0.50
N LEU A 43 -3.51 -5.74 0.55
CA LEU A 43 -4.22 -6.58 1.51
C LEU A 43 -3.87 -6.23 2.96
N TRP A 44 -2.58 -6.07 3.25
CA TRP A 44 -2.14 -5.69 4.58
C TRP A 44 -2.64 -4.30 4.98
N GLY A 45 -2.58 -3.34 4.06
CA GLY A 45 -3.04 -1.97 4.31
C GLY A 45 -4.55 -1.89 4.52
N GLY A 46 -5.30 -2.66 3.72
CA GLY A 46 -6.73 -2.82 3.88
C GLY A 46 -7.08 -3.43 5.23
N TYR A 47 -6.37 -4.49 5.65
CA TYR A 47 -6.58 -5.13 6.95
C TYR A 47 -6.33 -4.16 8.13
N GLU A 48 -5.20 -3.46 8.15
CA GLU A 48 -4.88 -2.49 9.21
C GLU A 48 -5.90 -1.35 9.28
N SER A 49 -6.26 -0.78 8.12
CA SER A 49 -7.28 0.29 8.05
C SER A 49 -8.67 -0.19 8.50
N GLY A 50 -9.06 -1.40 8.09
CA GLY A 50 -10.33 -2.01 8.46
C GLY A 50 -10.43 -2.26 9.96
N LYS A 51 -9.34 -2.74 10.57
CA LYS A 51 -9.24 -2.91 12.01
C LYS A 51 -9.42 -1.58 12.76
N ILE A 52 -8.77 -0.50 12.31
CA ILE A 52 -8.93 0.83 12.93
C ILE A 52 -10.39 1.31 12.82
N ILE A 53 -11.03 1.15 11.66
CA ILE A 53 -12.43 1.52 11.44
C ILE A 53 -13.34 0.75 12.40
N VAL A 54 -13.15 -0.57 12.50
CA VAL A 54 -13.94 -1.44 13.40
C VAL A 54 -13.76 -1.03 14.86
N ASP A 55 -12.53 -0.75 15.30
CA ASP A 55 -12.26 -0.28 16.66
C ASP A 55 -12.92 1.08 16.94
N CYS A 56 -12.85 2.03 16.02
CA CYS A 56 -13.54 3.33 16.16
C CYS A 56 -15.06 3.18 16.28
N VAL A 57 -15.66 2.31 15.46
CA VAL A 57 -17.11 2.02 15.49
C VAL A 57 -17.49 1.32 16.80
N ALA A 58 -16.72 0.32 17.23
CA ALA A 58 -16.97 -0.40 18.47
C ALA A 58 -16.84 0.50 19.72
N THR A 59 -15.88 1.44 19.70
CA THR A 59 -15.66 2.38 20.81
C THR A 59 -16.76 3.44 20.89
N ASN A 60 -17.28 3.90 19.75
CA ASN A 60 -18.48 4.74 19.70
C ASN A 60 -19.72 3.99 20.22
N ALA A 61 -19.92 2.74 19.81
CA ALA A 61 -21.04 1.92 20.26
C ALA A 61 -21.04 1.69 21.79
N LYS A 62 -19.86 1.71 22.43
CA LYS A 62 -19.70 1.61 23.89
C LYS A 62 -19.85 2.95 24.62
N GLY A 63 -20.14 4.04 23.92
CA GLY A 63 -20.21 5.40 24.49
C GLY A 63 -18.87 5.97 24.95
N GLN A 64 -17.76 5.33 24.58
CA GLN A 64 -16.41 5.73 24.98
C GLN A 64 -15.79 6.76 24.03
N MET A 65 -16.43 7.05 22.91
CA MET A 65 -15.96 7.97 21.88
C MET A 65 -17.12 8.78 21.32
N THR A 66 -16.93 10.08 21.12
CA THR A 66 -17.93 10.93 20.46
C THR A 66 -17.98 10.63 18.97
N GLN A 67 -19.13 10.85 18.34
CA GLN A 67 -19.31 10.64 16.89
C GLN A 67 -18.31 11.43 16.05
N ALA A 68 -17.95 12.65 16.47
CA ALA A 68 -16.93 13.46 15.80
C ALA A 68 -15.55 12.78 15.82
N ASN A 69 -15.14 12.24 16.97
CA ASN A 69 -13.87 11.56 17.12
C ASN A 69 -13.83 10.23 16.34
N MET A 70 -14.96 9.52 16.24
CA MET A 70 -15.07 8.34 15.39
C MET A 70 -14.83 8.67 13.91
N LEU A 71 -15.45 9.75 13.40
CA LEU A 71 -15.25 10.18 12.01
C LEU A 71 -13.80 10.62 11.75
N SER A 72 -13.18 11.32 12.71
CA SER A 72 -11.75 11.65 12.62
C SER A 72 -10.85 10.41 12.63
N GLY A 73 -11.19 9.38 13.41
CA GLY A 73 -10.47 8.11 13.43
C GLY A 73 -10.59 7.33 12.12
N ILE A 74 -11.78 7.32 11.52
CA ILE A 74 -12.01 6.72 10.18
C ILE A 74 -11.25 7.49 9.11
N LEU A 75 -11.27 8.83 9.15
CA LEU A 75 -10.51 9.66 8.22
C LEU A 75 -9.01 9.41 8.34
N LEU A 76 -8.50 9.26 9.56
CA LEU A 76 -7.11 8.90 9.81
C LEU A 76 -6.77 7.52 9.24
N ALA A 77 -7.64 6.52 9.41
CA ALA A 77 -7.45 5.19 8.82
C ALA A 77 -7.36 5.23 7.29
N ILE A 78 -8.20 6.05 6.64
CA ILE A 78 -8.17 6.26 5.20
C ILE A 78 -6.88 6.96 4.77
N LEU A 79 -6.48 8.03 5.46
CA LEU A 79 -5.22 8.74 5.21
C LEU A 79 -4.00 7.84 5.41
N VAL A 80 -4.07 6.88 6.34
CA VAL A 80 -3.01 5.89 6.57
C VAL A 80 -2.95 4.87 5.43
N TYR A 81 -4.10 4.49 4.86
CA TYR A 81 -4.12 3.51 3.77
C TYR A 81 -3.80 4.12 2.40
N LEU A 82 -4.22 5.36 2.17
CA LEU A 82 -4.22 6.00 0.85
C LEU A 82 -2.84 5.99 0.16
N PRO A 83 -1.71 6.36 0.82
CA PRO A 83 -0.42 6.38 0.14
C PRO A 83 0.07 4.96 -0.18
N THR A 84 -0.22 3.96 0.65
CA THR A 84 0.11 2.56 0.37
C THR A 84 -0.69 2.06 -0.83
N LEU A 85 -1.97 2.42 -0.92
CA LEU A 85 -2.81 2.09 -2.07
C LEU A 85 -2.30 2.78 -3.35
N LEU A 86 -2.01 4.09 -3.30
CA LEU A 86 -1.53 4.85 -4.46
C LEU A 86 -0.18 4.32 -4.97
N ILE A 87 0.77 4.04 -4.08
CA ILE A 87 2.08 3.49 -4.46
C ILE A 87 1.93 2.09 -5.06
N SER A 88 1.13 1.23 -4.44
CA SER A 88 0.92 -0.15 -4.93
C SER A 88 0.20 -0.15 -6.28
N LEU A 89 -0.78 0.73 -6.48
CA LEU A 89 -1.45 0.92 -7.77
C LEU A 89 -0.51 1.48 -8.82
N LEU A 90 0.35 2.45 -8.46
CA LEU A 90 1.35 2.99 -9.37
C LEU A 90 2.38 1.92 -9.76
N MET A 91 2.76 1.04 -8.84
CA MET A 91 3.65 -0.09 -9.13
C MET A 91 2.97 -1.17 -9.99
N LEU A 92 1.66 -1.39 -9.83
CA LEU A 92 0.87 -2.31 -10.65
C LEU A 92 0.57 -1.76 -12.05
N LEU A 93 0.29 -0.46 -12.17
CA LEU A 93 -0.07 0.21 -13.42
C LEU A 93 1.15 0.69 -14.20
N GLY A 94 2.15 1.25 -13.50
CA GLY A 94 3.41 1.72 -14.06
C GLY A 94 4.45 0.61 -14.23
N GLY A 95 4.25 -0.54 -13.59
CA GLY A 95 5.08 -1.73 -13.76
C GLY A 95 4.78 -2.45 -15.06
N PHE A 96 5.18 -1.84 -16.17
CA PHE A 96 5.60 -2.51 -17.41
C PHE A 96 4.73 -3.71 -17.78
N LYS A 97 3.50 -3.40 -18.22
CA LYS A 97 2.78 -4.28 -19.15
C LYS A 97 3.78 -4.67 -20.24
N ASN A 98 4.18 -5.94 -20.26
CA ASN A 98 4.73 -6.54 -21.46
C ASN A 98 3.77 -6.27 -22.63
#